data_AF-A0A9E3U2U2-F1
#
_entry.id   AF-A0A9E3U2U2-F1
#
_cell.length_a   1.000
_cell.length_b   1.000
_cell.length_c   1.000
_cell.angle_alpha   90.00
_cell.angle_beta   90.00
_cell.angle_gamma   90.00
#
_symmetry.space_group_name_H-M   'P 1'
#
loop_
_entity.id
_entity.type
_entity.pdbx_description
1 polymer ?
#
loop_
_entity_poly.entity_id
_entity_poly.type
_entity_poly.pdbx_seq_one_letter_code
_entity_poly.pdbx_strand_id
1 'polypeptide(L)'
;MFGKPEWFKPKTFGWGLTPVTWQGWVYTLIWLIALTLPFNLLLWVRGAPEAVIWLVAGIAFLCFDVYLILKAMHRKEEEKEVFMIMDEEETRRDEIKTGKFEMRVAGTTQQQS
;
A
#
# COMPACT_ATOMS: atom_id res chain seq x y z
N MET A 1 -8.75 -1.44 9.91
CA MET A 1 -7.37 -1.01 10.17
C MET A 1 -7.32 0.50 10.07
N PHE A 2 -6.72 1.18 11.05
CA PHE A 2 -6.77 2.65 11.15
C PHE A 2 -5.68 3.38 10.34
N GLY A 3 -4.59 2.71 9.97
CA GLY A 3 -3.56 3.25 9.09
C GLY A 3 -3.89 3.02 7.62
N LYS A 4 -4.09 4.08 6.84
CA LYS A 4 -4.20 3.94 5.38
C LYS A 4 -2.80 3.76 4.78
N PRO A 5 -2.64 2.84 3.81
CA PRO A 5 -1.36 2.65 3.12
C PRO A 5 -0.84 3.92 2.45
N GLU A 6 -1.73 4.84 2.05
CA GLU A 6 -1.39 6.13 1.45
C GLU A 6 -0.61 7.07 2.37
N TRP A 7 -0.62 6.83 3.69
CA TRP A 7 0.05 7.68 4.66
C TRP A 7 1.54 7.38 4.81
N PHE A 8 1.94 6.21 4.33
CA PHE A 8 3.28 5.69 4.48
C PHE A 8 3.84 5.37 3.10
N LYS A 9 5.17 5.52 2.96
CA LYS A 9 5.86 5.08 1.76
C LYS A 9 6.82 3.95 2.15
N PRO A 10 6.79 2.81 1.43
CA PRO A 10 7.80 1.78 1.61
C PRO A 10 9.16 2.37 1.24
N LYS A 11 10.16 2.11 2.07
CA LYS A 11 11.52 2.55 1.78
C LYS A 11 12.06 1.72 0.62
N THR A 12 12.65 2.37 -0.39
CA THR A 12 13.22 1.70 -1.57
C THR A 12 14.37 0.74 -1.24
N PHE A 13 15.03 0.94 -0.09
CA PHE A 13 16.09 0.08 0.41
C PHE A 13 15.96 -0.13 1.94
N GLY A 14 15.84 -1.38 2.37
CA GLY A 14 15.71 -1.78 3.78
C GLY A 14 14.29 -2.19 4.19
N TRP A 15 14.10 -2.44 5.50
CA TRP A 15 12.81 -2.79 6.10
C TRP A 15 12.25 -1.57 6.84
N GLY A 16 11.03 -1.14 6.51
CA GLY A 16 10.34 -0.09 7.26
C GLY A 16 9.41 0.80 6.44
N LEU A 17 8.55 1.51 7.15
CA LEU A 17 7.58 2.48 6.63
C LEU A 17 8.02 3.88 7.08
N THR A 18 8.06 4.83 6.15
CA THR A 18 8.27 6.24 6.49
C THR A 18 6.95 6.99 6.33
N PRO A 19 6.47 7.72 7.36
CA PRO A 19 5.29 8.56 7.21
C PRO A 19 5.58 9.69 6.22
N VAL A 20 4.75 9.82 5.19
CA VAL A 20 4.87 10.89 4.18
C VAL A 20 3.81 11.96 4.39
N THR A 21 2.69 11.60 5.01
CA THR A 21 1.59 12.53 5.29
C THR A 21 1.60 12.96 6.76
N TRP A 22 0.98 14.12 7.03
CA TRP A 22 0.73 14.57 8.40
C TRP A 22 -0.07 13.54 9.23
N GLN A 23 -0.99 12.81 8.58
CA GLN A 23 -1.75 11.72 9.22
C GLN A 23 -0.84 10.55 9.62
N GLY A 24 0.15 10.20 8.79
CA GLY A 24 1.19 9.22 9.14
C GLY A 24 2.05 9.66 10.32
N TRP A 25 2.36 10.96 10.43
CA TRP A 25 3.07 11.52 11.60
C TRP A 25 2.23 11.44 12.87
N VAL A 26 0.96 11.83 12.82
CA VAL A 26 0.03 11.70 13.97
C VAL A 26 -0.06 10.24 14.40
N TYR A 27 -0.20 9.31 13.45
CA TYR A 27 -0.22 7.88 13.74
C TYR A 27 1.08 7.40 14.42
N THR A 28 2.23 7.85 13.92
CA THR A 28 3.53 7.54 14.53
C THR A 28 3.63 8.08 15.96
N LEU A 29 3.12 9.29 16.18
CA LEU A 29 3.10 9.92 17.50
C LEU A 29 2.18 9.17 18.49
N ILE A 30 1.03 8.70 18.03
CA ILE A 30 0.12 7.86 18.82
C ILE A 30 0.83 6.58 19.28
N TRP A 31 1.55 5.90 18.37
CA TRP A 31 2.33 4.72 18.71
C TRP A 31 3.46 5.02 19.68
N LEU A 32 4.17 6.13 19.49
CA LEU A 32 5.20 6.59 20.41
C LEU A 32 4.62 6.77 21.81
N ILE A 33 3.47 7.44 21.94
CA ILE A 33 2.79 7.66 23.21
C ILE A 33 2.31 6.33 23.81
N ALA A 34 1.70 5.45 23.02
CA ALA A 34 1.20 4.15 23.47
C ALA A 34 2.31 3.22 23.97
N LEU A 35 3.54 3.35 23.45
CA LEU A 35 4.70 2.62 23.95
C LEU A 35 5.31 3.28 25.18
N THR A 36 5.52 4.60 25.13
CA THR A 36 6.30 5.33 26.15
C THR A 36 5.54 5.60 27.43
N LEU A 37 4.24 5.94 27.39
CA LEU A 37 3.46 6.22 28.59
C LEU A 37 3.33 5.01 29.52
N PRO A 38 2.86 3.84 29.03
CA PRO A 38 2.72 2.68 29.91
C PRO A 38 4.07 2.15 30.33
N PHE A 39 5.10 2.21 29.47
CA PHE A 39 6.47 1.80 29.83
C PHE A 39 7.00 2.61 31.02
N ASN A 40 6.91 3.95 30.98
CA ASN A 40 7.34 4.79 32.09
C ASN A 40 6.50 4.55 33.36
N LEU A 41 5.19 4.38 33.22
CA LEU A 41 4.29 4.11 34.35
C LEU A 41 4.59 2.76 35.01
N LEU A 42 4.81 1.70 34.22
CA LEU A 42 5.13 0.36 34.72
C LEU A 42 6.50 0.34 35.41
N LEU A 43 7.50 1.03 34.85
CA LEU A 43 8.81 1.20 35.46
C LEU A 43 8.71 1.82 36.85
N TRP A 44 7.82 2.79 37.02
CA TRP A 44 7.65 3.50 38.28
C TRP A 44 6.84 2.72 39.32
N VAL A 45 5.84 1.92 38.89
CA VAL A 45 4.89 1.25 39.81
C VAL A 45 5.26 -0.21 40.09
N ARG A 46 5.73 -0.97 39.10
CA ARG A 46 5.92 -2.44 39.20
C ARG A 46 7.37 -2.89 39.03
N GLY A 47 8.23 -2.04 38.49
CA GLY A 47 9.65 -2.33 38.29
C GLY A 47 9.99 -2.75 36.86
N ALA A 48 11.23 -3.17 36.66
CA ALA A 48 11.81 -3.43 35.34
C ALA A 48 11.20 -4.60 34.55
N PRO A 49 10.81 -5.76 35.13
CA PRO A 49 10.45 -6.92 34.32
C PRO A 49 9.13 -6.73 33.56
N GLU A 50 8.10 -6.17 34.20
CA GLU A 50 6.83 -5.87 33.54
C GLU A 50 6.99 -4.83 32.44
N ALA A 51 7.83 -3.81 32.66
CA ALA A 51 8.13 -2.78 31.66
C ALA A 51 8.81 -3.38 30.43
N VAL A 52 9.75 -4.32 30.62
CA VAL A 52 10.41 -5.03 29.52
C VAL A 52 9.43 -5.92 28.76
N ILE A 53 8.54 -6.64 29.46
CA ILE A 53 7.49 -7.45 28.80
C ILE A 53 6.59 -6.55 27.94
N TRP A 54 6.18 -5.39 28.48
CA TRP A 54 5.37 -4.43 27.73
C TRP A 54 6.10 -3.88 26.51
N LEU A 55 7.38 -3.54 26.65
CA LEU A 55 8.21 -3.05 25.55
C LEU A 55 8.34 -4.11 24.44
N VAL A 56 8.66 -5.36 24.80
CA VAL A 56 8.81 -6.47 23.83
C VAL A 56 7.49 -6.76 23.14
N ALA A 57 6.39 -6.83 23.89
CA ALA A 57 5.05 -7.04 23.33
C ALA A 57 4.64 -5.88 22.42
N GLY A 58 4.92 -4.64 22.82
CA GLY A 58 4.64 -3.44 22.04
C GLY A 58 5.44 -3.36 20.75
N ILE A 59 6.74 -3.69 20.79
CA ILE A 59 7.59 -3.79 19.60
C ILE A 59 7.09 -4.88 18.67
N ALA A 60 6.78 -6.07 19.19
CA ALA A 60 6.24 -7.17 18.39
C ALA A 60 4.91 -6.78 17.71
N PHE A 61 4.02 -6.13 18.45
CA PHE A 61 2.75 -5.63 17.91
C PHE A 61 2.96 -4.55 16.84
N LEU A 62 3.92 -3.64 17.04
CA LEU A 62 4.28 -2.62 16.06
C LEU A 62 4.85 -3.26 14.79
N CYS A 63 5.76 -4.24 14.91
CA CYS A 63 6.28 -4.98 13.77
C CYS A 63 5.18 -5.73 13.02
N PHE A 64 4.22 -6.33 13.74
CA PHE A 64 3.08 -7.00 13.13
C PHE A 64 2.17 -6.02 12.39
N ASP A 65 1.88 -4.86 12.98
CA ASP A 65 1.08 -3.82 12.33
C ASP A 65 1.76 -3.27 11.07
N VAL A 66 3.07 -2.98 11.15
CA VAL A 66 3.90 -2.58 10.00
C VAL A 66 3.87 -3.65 8.90
N TYR A 67 4.01 -4.92 9.26
CA TYR A 67 3.95 -6.04 8.32
C TYR A 67 2.57 -6.12 7.63
N LEU A 68 1.49 -5.90 8.37
CA LEU A 68 0.15 -5.88 7.80
C LEU A 68 -0.07 -4.69 6.86
N ILE A 69 0.45 -3.51 7.19
CA ILE A 69 0.40 -2.34 6.31
C ILE A 69 1.21 -2.60 5.03
N LEU A 70 2.42 -3.15 5.14
CA LEU A 70 3.24 -3.53 3.97
C LEU A 70 2.52 -4.54 3.08
N LYS A 71 1.94 -5.59 3.67
CA LYS A 71 1.16 -6.59 2.93
C LYS A 71 -0.06 -5.97 2.24
N ALA A 72 -0.73 -5.02 2.89
CA ALA A 72 -1.85 -4.30 2.30
C ALA A 72 -1.43 -3.36 1.15
N MET A 73 -0.21 -2.79 1.22
CA MET A 73 0.35 -1.98 0.13
C MET A 73 0.68 -2.84 -1.10
N HIS A 74 1.40 -3.95 -0.92
CA HIS A 74 1.75 -4.84 -2.04
C HIS A 74 0.50 -5.34 -2.77
N ARG A 75 -0.55 -5.73 -2.04
CA ARG A 75 -1.82 -6.15 -2.64
C ARG A 75 -2.44 -5.06 -3.53
N LYS A 76 -2.41 -3.80 -3.10
CA LYS A 76 -2.95 -2.68 -3.89
C LYS A 76 -2.11 -2.38 -5.13
N GLU A 77 -0.81 -2.63 -5.07
CA GLU A 77 0.11 -2.46 -6.20
C GLU A 77 -0.15 -3.53 -7.27
N GLU A 78 -0.28 -4.80 -6.86
CA GLU A 78 -0.69 -5.91 -7.72
C GLU A 78 -2.05 -5.67 -8.40
N GLU A 79 -3.07 -5.23 -7.65
CA GLU A 79 -4.39 -4.92 -8.21
C GLU A 79 -4.34 -3.79 -9.25
N LYS A 80 -3.49 -2.78 -9.04
CA LYS A 80 -3.33 -1.67 -9.99
C LYS A 80 -2.61 -2.10 -11.26
N GLU A 81 -1.55 -2.90 -11.15
CA GLU A 81 -0.85 -3.44 -12.32
C GLU A 81 -1.78 -4.32 -13.16
N VAL A 82 -2.54 -5.22 -12.52
CA VAL A 82 -3.53 -6.06 -13.22
C VAL A 82 -4.60 -5.22 -13.90
N PHE A 83 -5.10 -4.18 -13.23
CA PHE A 83 -6.11 -3.28 -13.81
C PHE A 83 -5.57 -2.50 -15.01
N MET A 84 -4.33 -1.99 -14.96
CA MET A 84 -3.73 -1.29 -16.09
C MET A 84 -3.46 -2.21 -17.29
N ILE A 85 -3.01 -3.45 -17.06
CA ILE A 85 -2.81 -4.43 -18.13
C ILE A 85 -4.13 -4.74 -18.84
N MET A 86 -5.24 -4.83 -18.10
CA MET A 86 -6.56 -5.08 -18.69
C MET A 86 -7.06 -3.91 -19.55
N ASP A 87 -6.90 -2.68 -19.08
CA ASP A 87 -7.30 -1.46 -19.81
C ASP A 87 -6.48 -1.28 -21.10
N GLU A 88 -5.18 -1.58 -21.04
CA GLU A 88 -4.28 -1.52 -22.21
C GLU A 88 -4.62 -2.58 -23.26
N GLU A 89 -4.95 -3.81 -22.84
CA GLU A 89 -5.42 -4.87 -23.74
C GLU A 89 -6.79 -4.58 -24.36
N GLU A 90 -7.70 -3.95 -23.61
CA GLU A 90 -9.02 -3.55 -24.12
C GLU A 90 -8.88 -2.44 -25.17
N THR A 91 -8.07 -1.41 -24.90
CA THR A 91 -7.76 -0.33 -25.84
C THR A 91 -7.13 -0.87 -27.13
N ARG A 92 -6.12 -1.75 -27.02
CA ARG A 92 -5.47 -2.38 -28.19
C ARG A 92 -6.46 -3.20 -29.01
N ARG A 93 -7.37 -3.94 -28.36
CA ARG A 93 -8.39 -4.74 -29.04
C ARG A 93 -9.31 -3.85 -29.90
N ASP A 94 -9.68 -2.68 -29.40
CA ASP A 94 -10.61 -1.79 -30.09
C ASP A 94 -9.96 -1.04 -31.26
N GLU A 95 -8.67 -0.71 -31.17
CA GLU A 95 -7.90 -0.20 -32.31
C GLU A 95 -7.83 -1.23 -33.46
N ILE A 96 -7.56 -2.51 -33.13
CA ILE A 96 -7.49 -3.58 -34.14
C ILE A 96 -8.85 -3.78 -34.82
N LYS A 97 -9.96 -3.74 -34.06
CA LYS A 97 -11.30 -3.82 -34.65
C LYS A 97 -11.54 -2.66 -35.61
N THR A 98 -11.26 -1.43 -35.17
CA THR A 98 -11.49 -0.20 -35.96
C THR A 98 -10.68 -0.23 -37.25
N GLY A 99 -9.38 -0.55 -37.20
CA GLY A 99 -8.55 -0.69 -38.39
C GLY A 99 -9.02 -1.81 -39.33
N LYS A 100 -9.55 -2.92 -38.80
CA LYS A 100 -10.14 -3.99 -39.62
C LYS A 100 -11.43 -3.56 -40.31
N PHE A 101 -12.24 -2.71 -39.67
CA PHE A 101 -13.43 -2.14 -40.31
C PHE A 101 -13.05 -1.18 -41.44
N GLU A 102 -12.06 -0.30 -41.25
CA GLU A 102 -11.62 0.63 -42.30
C GLU A 102 -11.07 -0.10 -43.54
N MET A 103 -10.23 -1.13 -43.33
CA MET A 103 -9.72 -1.94 -44.44
C MET A 103 -10.82 -2.65 -45.23
N ARG A 104 -11.90 -3.09 -44.55
CA ARG A 104 -13.04 -3.74 -45.22
C ARG A 104 -13.85 -2.74 -46.04
N VAL A 105 -14.05 -1.52 -45.54
CA VAL A 105 -14.78 -0.46 -46.25
C VAL A 105 -14.01 0.02 -47.49
N ALA A 106 -12.70 0.25 -47.37
CA ALA A 106 -11.85 0.67 -48.49
C ALA A 106 -11.81 -0.37 -49.63
N GLY A 107 -11.80 -1.67 -49.30
CA GLY A 107 -11.86 -2.74 -50.30
C GLY A 107 -13.17 -2.82 -51.08
N THR A 108 -14.30 -2.48 -50.46
CA THR A 108 -15.60 -2.45 -51.14
C THR A 108 -15.77 -1.27 -52.09
N THR A 109 -15.10 -0.14 -51.85
CA THR A 109 -15.21 1.05 -52.72
C THR A 109 -14.47 0.88 -54.05
N GLN A 110 -13.39 0.09 -54.09
CA GLN A 110 -12.66 -0.18 -55.34
C GLN A 110 -13.36 -1.18 -56.29
N GLN A 111 -14.36 -1.92 -55.82
CA GLN A 111 -15.05 -2.92 -56.64
C GLN A 111 -16.27 -2.35 -57.40
N GLN A 112 -16.58 -1.06 -57.21
CA GLN A 112 -17.72 -0.37 -57.84
C GLN A 112 -17.35 0.70 -58.88
N SER A 113 -16.06 0.87 -59.21
CA SER A 113 -15.59 1.71 -60.33
C SER A 113 -15.11 0.86 -61.50
#